data_AF-A0A395LD38-F1
#
_entry.id   AF-A0A395LD38-F1
#
_cell.length_a   1.000
_cell.length_b   1.000
_cell.length_c   1.000
_cell.angle_alpha   90.00
_cell.angle_beta   90.00
_cell.angle_gamma   90.00
#
_symmetry.space_group_name_H-M   'P 1'
#
loop_
_entity.id
_entity.type
_entity.pdbx_description
1 polymer ?
#
loop_
_entity_poly.entity_id
_entity_poly.type
_entity_poly.pdbx_seq_one_letter_code
_entity_poly.pdbx_strand_id
1 'polypeptide(L)'
;MAAQLAGTCQNRGACTLIQIKASHADLHHPQETMRERHRSWRQNSMKRTNDNGRIRPWTGLPPRPALSGEPRAWLARAHQEQLALCNSLEEIADSLPAEIDRQKCAYAAKMLEPLIRELHSGEESAVFRWVEQNCGDDPSIAATLARLKYEHCEDECFAEELSEMLVKLGAADDSVNAETAGYMLRGFFTNLRRHIGFEQECLRTLLPASSDIVRADIN
;
A
#
# COMPACT_ATOMS: atom_id res chain seq x y z
N MET A 1 50.10 0.92 -14.49
CA MET A 1 49.69 -0.27 -15.26
C MET A 1 48.61 -0.98 -14.46
N ALA A 2 47.37 -0.90 -14.93
CA ALA A 2 46.20 -1.58 -14.36
C ALA A 2 45.59 -2.46 -15.46
N ALA A 3 45.31 -3.73 -15.12
CA ALA A 3 44.53 -4.75 -15.84
C ALA A 3 44.86 -6.11 -15.18
N GLN A 4 43.99 -7.08 -14.87
CA GLN A 4 42.59 -7.36 -15.18
C GLN A 4 42.06 -8.49 -14.26
N LEU A 5 40.80 -8.34 -13.83
CA LEU A 5 39.66 -9.28 -13.93
C LEU A 5 39.60 -10.64 -13.18
N ALA A 6 38.58 -10.76 -12.32
CA ALA A 6 37.47 -11.74 -12.35
C ALA A 6 36.50 -11.34 -11.20
N GLY A 7 35.16 -11.29 -11.27
CA GLY A 7 34.18 -11.74 -12.24
C GLY A 7 32.86 -12.02 -11.48
N THR A 8 31.85 -11.18 -11.71
CA THR A 8 30.38 -11.42 -11.64
C THR A 8 29.68 -11.86 -10.34
N CYS A 9 28.78 -10.99 -9.84
CA CYS A 9 27.34 -11.28 -9.83
C CYS A 9 26.56 -9.95 -9.65
N GLN A 10 26.06 -9.42 -10.77
CA GLN A 10 25.37 -8.14 -10.85
C GLN A 10 23.99 -8.39 -11.42
N ASN A 11 23.05 -8.88 -10.61
CA ASN A 11 21.61 -8.78 -10.91
C ASN A 11 20.73 -9.16 -9.71
N ARG A 12 20.20 -8.18 -8.96
CA ARG A 12 18.95 -8.32 -8.18
C ARG A 12 18.21 -6.98 -8.13
N GLY A 13 17.23 -6.85 -9.03
CA GLY A 13 15.96 -6.14 -8.83
C GLY A 13 16.01 -4.70 -8.33
N ALA A 14 16.26 -3.75 -9.25
CA ALA A 14 15.83 -2.37 -9.05
C ALA A 14 14.30 -2.32 -8.99
N CYS A 15 13.73 -2.00 -7.83
CA CYS A 15 12.32 -1.61 -7.73
C CYS A 15 12.17 -0.31 -8.55
N THR A 16 11.25 -0.34 -9.50
CA THR A 16 11.21 0.61 -10.61
C THR A 16 10.87 2.00 -10.12
N LEU A 17 11.74 2.97 -10.41
CA LEU A 17 11.50 4.40 -10.33
C LEU A 17 10.09 4.76 -10.83
N ILE A 18 9.26 5.36 -9.97
CA ILE A 18 8.40 6.46 -10.40
C ILE A 18 9.20 7.73 -10.11
N GLN A 19 10.16 8.04 -10.99
CA GLN A 19 10.69 9.40 -11.03
C GLN A 19 9.68 10.28 -11.73
N ILE A 20 8.94 11.03 -10.93
CA ILE A 20 8.18 12.18 -11.37
C ILE A 20 9.19 13.19 -11.93
N LYS A 21 9.30 13.29 -13.27
CA LYS A 21 9.83 14.50 -13.89
C LYS A 21 8.75 15.58 -13.76
N ALA A 22 8.77 16.30 -12.64
CA ALA A 22 8.12 17.60 -12.56
C ALA A 22 8.91 18.56 -13.47
N SER A 23 8.19 19.25 -14.35
CA SER A 23 8.72 20.21 -15.31
C SER A 23 9.63 21.26 -14.65
N HIS A 24 10.65 21.67 -15.41
CA HIS A 24 11.60 22.71 -15.10
C HIS A 24 10.91 24.05 -14.70
N ALA A 25 10.76 24.29 -13.41
CA ALA A 25 10.76 25.60 -12.75
C ALA A 25 10.80 25.38 -11.23
N ASP A 26 11.48 26.26 -10.50
CA ASP A 26 11.56 26.35 -9.03
C ASP A 26 12.56 25.44 -8.30
N LEU A 27 13.84 25.76 -8.52
CA LEU A 27 14.93 25.47 -7.60
C LEU A 27 14.81 26.36 -6.34
N HIS A 28 14.20 25.84 -5.28
CA HIS A 28 14.63 25.98 -3.87
C HIS A 28 13.51 25.45 -2.94
N HIS A 29 13.59 24.18 -2.56
CA HIS A 29 12.83 23.64 -1.43
C HIS A 29 13.77 22.81 -0.54
N PRO A 30 13.73 22.96 0.80
CA PRO A 30 14.56 22.15 1.69
C PRO A 30 14.13 20.68 1.58
N GLN A 31 15.10 19.77 1.45
CA GLN A 31 14.82 18.33 1.45
C GLN A 31 14.42 17.90 2.87
N GLU A 32 13.13 17.98 3.19
CA GLU A 32 12.55 17.31 4.35
C GLU A 32 12.79 15.80 4.18
N THR A 33 13.39 15.18 5.18
CA THR A 33 13.75 13.76 5.10
C THR A 33 12.49 12.90 5.13
N MET A 34 12.50 11.76 4.46
CA MET A 34 11.34 10.85 4.40
C MET A 34 10.85 10.39 5.79
N ARG A 35 11.74 10.37 6.79
CA ARG A 35 11.41 10.12 8.21
C ARG A 35 10.63 11.27 8.84
N GLU A 36 10.91 12.51 8.45
CA GLU A 36 10.17 13.71 8.87
C GLU A 36 8.81 13.77 8.18
N ARG A 37 8.72 13.39 6.90
CA ARG A 37 7.42 13.20 6.21
C ARG A 37 6.56 12.15 6.90
N HIS A 38 7.13 11.00 7.28
CA HIS A 38 6.41 9.94 8.03
C HIS A 38 5.95 10.42 9.43
N ARG A 39 6.77 11.21 10.14
CA ARG A 39 6.40 11.77 11.46
C ARG A 39 5.34 12.87 11.33
N SER A 40 5.49 13.77 10.36
CA SER A 40 4.59 14.87 10.05
C SER A 40 3.22 14.34 9.58
N TRP A 41 3.22 13.33 8.71
CA TRP A 41 2.01 12.68 8.20
C TRP A 41 1.26 11.90 9.28
N ARG A 42 1.95 11.11 10.13
CA ARG A 42 1.32 10.43 11.29
C ARG A 42 0.68 11.45 12.25
N GLN A 43 1.31 12.60 12.46
CA GLN A 43 0.81 13.65 13.36
C GLN A 43 -0.32 14.50 12.75
N ASN A 44 -0.36 14.67 11.43
CA ASN A 44 -1.38 15.45 10.73
C ASN A 44 -2.61 14.62 10.33
N SER A 45 -2.45 13.32 10.05
CA SER A 45 -3.57 12.41 9.74
C SER A 45 -4.52 12.20 10.93
N MET A 46 -4.01 12.26 12.16
CA MET A 46 -4.84 12.23 13.39
C MET A 46 -5.72 13.48 13.58
N LYS A 47 -5.47 14.59 12.86
CA LYS A 47 -6.12 15.89 13.09
C LYS A 47 -7.27 16.20 12.14
N ARG A 48 -7.48 15.42 11.08
CA ARG A 48 -8.60 15.62 10.15
C ARG A 48 -9.82 14.82 10.60
N THR A 49 -10.54 15.36 11.58
CA THR A 49 -11.94 14.99 11.81
C THR A 49 -12.87 15.86 10.95
N ASN A 50 -14.06 15.34 10.68
CA ASN A 50 -14.99 15.69 9.61
C ASN A 50 -16.06 16.74 9.99
N ASP A 51 -16.44 17.61 9.04
CA ASP A 51 -17.64 18.47 9.11
C ASP A 51 -18.85 17.76 8.44
N ASN A 52 -19.89 17.54 9.25
CA ASN A 52 -20.95 16.56 9.04
C ASN A 52 -21.93 16.80 7.87
N GLY A 53 -22.32 15.73 7.18
CA GLY A 53 -23.41 15.79 6.19
C GLY A 53 -24.07 14.46 5.76
N ARG A 54 -24.07 13.44 6.62
CA ARG A 54 -24.85 12.17 6.52
C ARG A 54 -24.49 11.20 5.38
N ILE A 55 -23.36 10.54 5.57
CA ILE A 55 -23.07 9.18 5.09
C ILE A 55 -23.41 8.23 6.24
N ARG A 56 -23.91 7.00 5.94
CA ARG A 56 -24.17 5.97 6.95
C ARG A 56 -23.03 5.91 7.98
N PRO A 57 -23.30 5.88 9.30
CA PRO A 57 -22.24 5.83 10.29
C PRO A 57 -21.46 4.54 10.07
N TRP A 58 -20.23 4.65 9.56
CA TRP A 58 -19.24 3.63 9.83
C TRP A 58 -18.98 3.78 11.32
N THR A 59 -19.65 2.95 12.13
CA THR A 59 -19.15 2.65 13.45
C THR A 59 -17.74 2.18 13.18
N GLY A 60 -16.75 3.03 13.47
CA GLY A 60 -15.34 2.66 13.37
C GLY A 60 -15.26 1.24 13.90
N LEU A 61 -14.79 0.32 13.05
CA LEU A 61 -14.63 -1.05 13.51
C LEU A 61 -13.89 -0.91 14.85
N PRO A 62 -14.44 -1.45 15.96
CA PRO A 62 -13.69 -1.42 17.21
C PRO A 62 -12.28 -1.91 16.88
N PRO A 63 -11.21 -1.36 17.47
CA PRO A 63 -9.85 -1.85 17.21
C PRO A 63 -9.94 -3.36 17.24
N ARG A 64 -9.77 -3.99 16.06
CA ARG A 64 -10.12 -5.40 15.89
C ARG A 64 -9.35 -6.10 17.01
N PRO A 65 -10.04 -6.80 17.94
CA PRO A 65 -9.36 -7.38 19.09
C PRO A 65 -8.16 -8.14 18.55
N ALA A 66 -6.99 -7.98 19.19
CA ALA A 66 -5.76 -8.64 18.79
C ALA A 66 -6.14 -10.07 18.44
N LEU A 67 -6.16 -10.39 17.14
CA LEU A 67 -6.74 -11.65 16.72
C LEU A 67 -5.81 -12.69 17.30
N SER A 68 -6.34 -13.44 18.25
CA SER A 68 -5.91 -14.79 18.59
C SER A 68 -6.14 -15.75 17.40
N GLY A 69 -5.90 -15.26 16.18
CA GLY A 69 -6.15 -15.92 14.92
C GLY A 69 -4.90 -15.86 14.07
N GLU A 70 -4.51 -17.04 13.58
CA GLU A 70 -3.51 -17.33 12.55
C GLU A 70 -3.10 -16.09 11.71
N PRO A 71 -1.91 -15.49 11.92
CA PRO A 71 -1.46 -14.30 11.18
C PRO A 71 -1.46 -14.54 9.67
N ARG A 72 -1.16 -15.77 9.23
CA ARG A 72 -1.28 -16.20 7.84
C ARG A 72 -2.70 -16.07 7.29
N ALA A 73 -3.70 -16.47 8.06
CA ALA A 73 -5.10 -16.42 7.62
C ALA A 73 -5.65 -14.99 7.62
N TRP A 74 -5.16 -14.13 8.51
CA TRP A 74 -5.46 -12.70 8.45
C TRP A 74 -4.88 -12.09 7.18
N LEU A 75 -3.60 -12.37 6.90
CA LEU A 75 -2.89 -11.83 5.75
C LEU A 75 -3.52 -12.25 4.42
N ALA A 76 -3.87 -13.52 4.29
CA ALA A 76 -4.56 -14.02 3.10
C ALA A 76 -5.89 -13.29 2.84
N ARG A 77 -6.63 -12.92 3.89
CA ARG A 77 -7.87 -12.13 3.75
C ARG A 77 -7.57 -10.69 3.34
N ALA A 78 -6.57 -10.06 3.94
CA ALA A 78 -6.13 -8.72 3.56
C ALA A 78 -5.72 -8.66 2.09
N HIS A 79 -4.93 -9.64 1.61
CA HIS A 79 -4.55 -9.74 0.19
C HIS A 79 -5.76 -9.89 -0.73
N GLN A 80 -6.77 -10.68 -0.34
CA GLN A 80 -7.99 -10.81 -1.14
C GLN A 80 -8.74 -9.48 -1.26
N GLU A 81 -8.80 -8.69 -0.19
CA GLU A 81 -9.41 -7.37 -0.20
C GLU A 81 -8.64 -6.37 -1.08
N GLN A 82 -7.31 -6.35 -0.99
CA GLN A 82 -6.45 -5.53 -1.86
C GLN A 82 -6.59 -5.94 -3.35
N LEU A 83 -6.65 -7.25 -3.65
CA LEU A 83 -6.84 -7.74 -5.02
C LEU A 83 -8.23 -7.38 -5.58
N ALA A 84 -9.28 -7.42 -4.76
CA ALA A 84 -10.61 -6.98 -5.15
C ALA A 84 -10.64 -5.47 -5.47
N LEU A 85 -9.93 -4.66 -4.68
CA LEU A 85 -9.72 -3.25 -4.97
C LEU A 85 -8.98 -3.06 -6.31
N CYS A 86 -7.88 -3.78 -6.54
CA CYS A 86 -7.14 -3.73 -7.81
C CYS A 86 -8.04 -4.02 -9.01
N ASN A 87 -8.89 -5.05 -8.93
CA ASN A 87 -9.82 -5.39 -10.00
C ASN A 87 -10.84 -4.26 -10.25
N SER A 88 -11.34 -3.63 -9.18
CA SER A 88 -12.27 -2.49 -9.29
C SER A 88 -11.62 -1.28 -9.98
N LEU A 89 -10.35 -1.00 -9.68
CA LEU A 89 -9.58 0.08 -10.31
C LEU A 89 -9.24 -0.23 -11.77
N GLU A 90 -8.96 -1.50 -12.08
CA GLU A 90 -8.71 -1.97 -13.44
C GLU A 90 -9.96 -1.85 -14.33
N GLU A 91 -11.14 -2.19 -13.80
CA GLU A 91 -12.41 -1.96 -14.51
C GLU A 91 -12.61 -0.48 -14.89
N ILE A 92 -12.28 0.44 -13.97
CA ILE A 92 -12.34 1.89 -14.28
C ILE A 92 -11.30 2.22 -15.36
N ALA A 93 -10.08 1.72 -15.23
CA ALA A 93 -8.99 2.03 -16.14
C ALA A 93 -9.24 1.52 -17.57
N ASP A 94 -9.92 0.38 -17.72
CA ASP A 94 -10.25 -0.26 -18.99
C ASP A 94 -11.45 0.39 -19.70
N SER A 95 -12.30 1.11 -18.97
CA SER A 95 -13.41 1.85 -19.55
C SER A 95 -13.01 3.22 -20.11
N LEU A 96 -11.80 3.70 -19.81
CA LEU A 96 -11.31 5.00 -20.28
C LEU A 96 -10.79 4.97 -21.73
N PRO A 97 -10.99 6.05 -22.51
CA PRO A 97 -11.77 7.25 -22.21
C PRO A 97 -13.26 7.12 -22.56
N ALA A 98 -13.68 6.00 -23.17
CA ALA A 98 -14.95 5.86 -23.87
C ALA A 98 -16.18 5.89 -22.95
N GLU A 99 -16.11 5.23 -21.79
CA GLU A 99 -17.23 5.07 -20.86
C GLU A 99 -16.78 5.36 -19.43
N ILE A 100 -16.87 6.62 -19.01
CA ILE A 100 -16.54 7.01 -17.63
C ILE A 100 -17.74 6.76 -16.71
N ASP A 101 -17.68 5.68 -15.92
CA ASP A 101 -18.62 5.43 -14.85
C ASP A 101 -18.31 6.33 -13.63
N ARG A 102 -19.03 7.45 -13.57
CA ARG A 102 -18.86 8.47 -12.53
C ARG A 102 -19.18 7.96 -11.12
N GLN A 103 -20.12 7.02 -11.00
CA GLN A 103 -20.49 6.45 -9.71
C GLN A 103 -19.39 5.52 -9.19
N LYS A 104 -18.83 4.68 -10.07
CA LYS A 104 -17.65 3.87 -9.73
C LYS A 104 -16.45 4.74 -9.36
N CYS A 105 -16.18 5.82 -10.10
CA CYS A 105 -15.09 6.74 -9.78
C CYS A 105 -15.27 7.39 -8.39
N ALA A 106 -16.45 7.93 -8.10
CA ALA A 106 -16.74 8.55 -6.81
C ALA A 106 -16.69 7.56 -5.64
N TYR A 107 -17.15 6.31 -5.86
CA TYR A 107 -17.05 5.26 -4.86
C TYR A 107 -15.59 4.86 -4.60
N ALA A 108 -14.81 4.61 -5.66
CA ALA A 108 -13.40 4.26 -5.56
C ALA A 108 -12.60 5.37 -4.86
N ALA A 109 -12.81 6.64 -5.22
CA ALA A 109 -12.18 7.79 -4.57
C ALA A 109 -12.39 7.83 -3.05
N LYS A 110 -13.60 7.47 -2.60
CA LYS A 110 -13.94 7.49 -1.18
C LYS A 110 -13.36 6.30 -0.41
N MET A 111 -13.19 5.17 -1.06
CA MET A 111 -12.81 3.91 -0.40
C MET A 111 -11.32 3.62 -0.45
N LEU A 112 -10.64 4.04 -1.51
CA LEU A 112 -9.26 3.66 -1.82
C LEU A 112 -8.29 3.95 -0.66
N GLU A 113 -8.13 5.22 -0.30
CA GLU A 113 -7.17 5.62 0.74
C GLU A 113 -7.51 5.02 2.12
N PRO A 114 -8.75 5.10 2.64
CA PRO A 114 -9.08 4.51 3.94
C PRO A 114 -8.84 2.99 4.00
N LEU A 115 -9.18 2.27 2.94
CA LEU A 115 -9.03 0.81 2.89
C LEU A 115 -7.56 0.40 2.91
N ILE A 116 -6.72 1.03 2.10
CA ILE A 116 -5.27 0.73 2.05
C ILE A 116 -4.62 0.99 3.40
N ARG A 117 -4.89 2.14 4.03
CA ARG A 117 -4.38 2.48 5.36
C ARG A 117 -4.83 1.48 6.44
N GLU A 118 -6.10 1.07 6.40
CA GLU A 118 -6.63 0.09 7.36
C GLU A 118 -5.93 -1.27 7.22
N LEU A 119 -5.75 -1.74 5.98
CA LEU A 119 -5.10 -3.02 5.71
C LEU A 119 -3.62 -2.99 6.11
N HIS A 120 -2.85 -1.98 5.70
CA HIS A 120 -1.44 -1.87 6.09
C HIS A 120 -1.26 -1.72 7.61
N SER A 121 -2.08 -0.90 8.28
CA SER A 121 -2.01 -0.74 9.73
C SER A 121 -2.38 -2.03 10.48
N GLY A 122 -3.37 -2.76 9.95
CA GLY A 122 -3.74 -4.08 10.44
C GLY A 122 -2.61 -5.10 10.27
N GLU A 123 -1.91 -5.07 9.15
CA GLU A 123 -0.80 -5.97 8.84
C GLU A 123 0.40 -5.69 9.76
N GLU A 124 0.79 -4.43 9.92
CA GLU A 124 1.84 -4.04 10.85
C GLU A 124 1.51 -4.48 12.29
N SER A 125 0.24 -4.35 12.68
CA SER A 125 -0.21 -4.65 14.03
C SER A 125 -0.38 -6.15 14.31
N ALA A 126 -0.79 -6.94 13.32
CA ALA A 126 -1.05 -8.36 13.50
C ALA A 126 0.14 -9.20 13.04
N VAL A 127 0.56 -9.02 11.79
CA VAL A 127 1.52 -9.90 11.11
C VAL A 127 2.95 -9.50 11.45
N PHE A 128 3.32 -8.23 11.27
CA PHE A 128 4.71 -7.80 11.53
C PHE A 128 5.06 -7.91 13.00
N ARG A 129 4.13 -7.52 13.89
CA ARG A 129 4.28 -7.73 15.33
C ARG A 129 4.51 -9.20 15.67
N TRP A 130 3.77 -10.13 15.05
CA TRP A 130 3.96 -11.56 15.29
C TRP A 130 5.35 -12.02 14.82
N VAL A 131 5.79 -11.58 13.63
CA VAL A 131 7.13 -11.90 13.10
C VAL A 131 8.24 -11.34 14.00
N GLU A 132 8.11 -10.09 14.45
CA GLU A 132 9.05 -9.44 15.37
C GLU A 132 9.15 -10.20 16.70
N GLN A 133 8.06 -10.76 17.22
CA GLN A 133 8.03 -11.52 18.47
C GLN A 133 8.61 -12.94 18.36
N ASN A 134 8.47 -13.58 17.20
CA ASN A 134 8.82 -15.00 17.01
C ASN A 134 10.11 -15.22 16.21
N CYS A 135 10.60 -14.18 15.52
CA CYS A 135 11.76 -14.25 14.64
C CYS A 135 12.72 -13.06 14.79
N GLY A 136 12.57 -12.24 15.85
CA GLY A 136 13.13 -10.88 15.97
C GLY A 136 14.65 -10.74 16.05
N ASP A 137 15.41 -11.82 16.17
CA ASP A 137 16.88 -11.77 16.32
C ASP A 137 17.63 -11.78 14.96
N ASP A 138 16.94 -11.97 13.83
CA ASP A 138 17.54 -11.99 12.50
C ASP A 138 17.54 -10.58 11.84
N PRO A 139 18.72 -9.95 11.61
CA PRO A 139 18.79 -8.64 10.97
C PRO A 139 18.19 -8.59 9.56
N SER A 140 18.17 -9.72 8.84
CA SER A 140 17.58 -9.81 7.49
C SER A 140 16.04 -9.72 7.53
N ILE A 141 15.42 -10.25 8.57
CA ILE A 141 13.98 -10.13 8.81
C ILE A 141 13.63 -8.69 9.17
N ALA A 142 14.40 -8.06 10.06
CA ALA A 142 14.21 -6.66 10.41
C ALA A 142 14.33 -5.73 9.19
N ALA A 143 15.30 -5.98 8.30
CA ALA A 143 15.45 -5.24 7.05
C ALA A 143 14.27 -5.47 6.08
N THR A 144 13.74 -6.69 6.01
CA THR A 144 12.58 -7.02 5.19
C THR A 144 11.32 -6.30 5.68
N LEU A 145 11.04 -6.33 6.99
CA LEU A 145 9.90 -5.62 7.57
C LEU A 145 10.03 -4.10 7.40
N ALA A 146 11.24 -3.55 7.52
CA ALA A 146 11.48 -2.12 7.27
C ALA A 146 11.22 -1.74 5.81
N ARG A 147 11.56 -2.62 4.86
CA ARG A 147 11.24 -2.42 3.45
C ARG A 147 9.73 -2.47 3.19
N LEU A 148 9.02 -3.46 3.73
CA LEU A 148 7.56 -3.55 3.57
C LEU A 148 6.85 -2.31 4.13
N LYS A 149 7.22 -1.84 5.33
CA LYS A 149 6.70 -0.59 5.91
C LYS A 149 6.99 0.64 5.04
N TYR A 150 8.12 0.64 4.32
CA TYR A 150 8.45 1.70 3.38
C TYR A 150 7.55 1.64 2.13
N GLU A 151 7.35 0.45 1.56
CA GLU A 151 6.44 0.24 0.43
C GLU A 151 4.98 0.60 0.81
N HIS A 152 4.51 0.25 2.02
CA HIS A 152 3.21 0.69 2.52
C HIS A 152 3.05 2.21 2.49
N CYS A 153 4.08 2.96 2.89
CA CYS A 153 4.05 4.41 2.88
C CYS A 153 3.97 4.98 1.45
N GLU A 154 4.65 4.35 0.49
CA GLU A 154 4.58 4.74 -0.93
C GLU A 154 3.20 4.45 -1.52
N ASP A 155 2.65 3.28 -1.24
CA ASP A 155 1.31 2.88 -1.68
C ASP A 155 0.23 3.78 -1.06
N GLU A 156 0.33 4.13 0.22
CA GLU A 156 -0.59 5.07 0.89
C GLU A 156 -0.54 6.48 0.29
N CYS A 157 0.65 7.00 -0.01
CA CYS A 157 0.79 8.31 -0.67
C CYS A 157 0.18 8.28 -2.08
N PHE A 158 0.42 7.21 -2.84
CA PHE A 158 -0.14 7.08 -4.17
C PHE A 158 -1.67 6.89 -4.11
N ALA A 159 -2.19 6.17 -3.12
CA ALA A 159 -3.62 6.02 -2.90
C ALA A 159 -4.31 7.37 -2.64
N GLU A 160 -3.68 8.28 -1.90
CA GLU A 160 -4.17 9.65 -1.66
C GLU A 160 -4.26 10.45 -2.97
N GLU A 161 -3.17 10.53 -3.74
CA GLU A 161 -3.14 11.23 -5.03
C GLU A 161 -4.14 10.63 -6.04
N LEU A 162 -4.25 9.31 -6.07
CA LEU A 162 -5.18 8.61 -6.95
C LEU A 162 -6.63 8.85 -6.54
N SER A 163 -6.91 8.95 -5.25
CA SER A 163 -8.24 9.28 -4.73
C SER A 163 -8.67 10.68 -5.17
N GLU A 164 -7.79 11.67 -5.09
CA GLU A 164 -8.07 13.03 -5.58
C GLU A 164 -8.34 13.07 -7.09
N MET A 165 -7.55 12.32 -7.87
CA MET A 165 -7.76 12.19 -9.31
C MET A 165 -9.15 11.58 -9.60
N LEU A 166 -9.53 10.51 -8.89
CA LEU A 166 -10.82 9.84 -9.05
C LEU A 166 -12.01 10.75 -8.68
N VAL A 167 -11.87 11.63 -7.68
CA VAL A 167 -12.89 12.65 -7.36
C VAL A 167 -13.14 13.54 -8.58
N LYS A 168 -12.07 14.10 -9.16
CA LYS A 168 -12.15 15.02 -10.31
C LYS A 168 -12.68 14.29 -11.56
N LEU A 169 -12.21 13.07 -11.80
CA LEU A 169 -12.69 12.23 -12.90
C LEU A 169 -14.19 11.94 -12.77
N GLY A 170 -14.68 11.61 -11.57
CA GLY A 170 -16.10 11.39 -11.30
C GLY A 170 -16.96 12.65 -11.43
N ALA A 171 -16.39 13.82 -11.15
CA ALA A 171 -17.05 15.12 -11.33
C ALA A 171 -17.07 15.60 -12.80
N ALA A 172 -16.40 14.89 -13.71
CA ALA A 172 -16.13 15.32 -15.09
C ALA A 172 -15.46 16.70 -15.15
N ASP A 173 -14.46 16.88 -14.31
CA ASP A 173 -13.60 18.06 -14.32
C ASP A 173 -12.68 18.04 -15.54
N ASP A 174 -12.72 19.09 -16.36
CA ASP A 174 -11.93 19.22 -17.59
C ASP A 174 -10.41 19.27 -17.36
N SER A 175 -9.95 19.46 -16.11
CA SER A 175 -8.53 19.41 -15.75
C SER A 175 -7.94 17.99 -15.71
N VAL A 176 -8.77 16.94 -15.71
CA VAL A 176 -8.32 15.54 -15.70
C VAL A 176 -8.31 14.97 -17.11
N ASN A 177 -7.12 14.59 -17.56
CA ASN A 177 -6.95 13.82 -18.78
C ASN A 177 -7.19 12.33 -18.51
N ALA A 178 -8.09 11.70 -19.26
CA ALA A 178 -8.44 10.29 -19.13
C ALA A 178 -7.27 9.31 -19.40
N GLU A 179 -6.34 9.68 -20.29
CA GLU A 179 -5.10 8.92 -20.52
C GLU A 179 -4.19 8.95 -19.28
N THR A 180 -4.01 10.13 -18.68
CA THR A 180 -3.26 10.29 -17.42
C THR A 180 -3.92 9.51 -16.29
N ALA A 181 -5.26 9.59 -16.18
CA ALA A 181 -6.02 8.81 -15.21
C ALA A 181 -5.81 7.30 -15.39
N GLY A 182 -5.88 6.82 -16.64
CA GLY A 182 -5.63 5.42 -16.99
C GLY A 182 -4.20 4.97 -16.66
N TYR A 183 -3.20 5.85 -16.82
CA TYR A 183 -1.82 5.59 -16.45
C TYR A 183 -1.66 5.50 -14.92
N MET A 184 -2.23 6.43 -14.16
CA MET A 184 -2.17 6.43 -12.69
C MET A 184 -2.83 5.19 -12.10
N LEU A 185 -4.03 4.81 -12.59
CA LEU A 185 -4.72 3.59 -12.16
C LEU A 185 -3.88 2.34 -12.40
N ARG A 186 -3.35 2.19 -13.62
CA ARG A 186 -2.50 1.05 -14.01
C ARG A 186 -1.22 0.99 -13.19
N GLY A 187 -0.61 2.14 -12.92
CA GLY A 187 0.55 2.24 -12.03
C GLY A 187 0.25 1.71 -10.64
N PHE A 188 -0.85 2.18 -10.03
CA PHE A 188 -1.24 1.81 -8.68
C PHE A 188 -1.55 0.31 -8.54
N PHE A 189 -2.50 -0.23 -9.31
CA PHE A 189 -2.90 -1.64 -9.13
C PHE A 189 -1.79 -2.62 -9.53
N THR A 190 -0.91 -2.24 -10.47
CA THR A 190 0.25 -3.05 -10.83
C THR A 190 1.29 -3.03 -9.71
N ASN A 191 1.47 -1.89 -9.05
CA ASN A 191 2.35 -1.80 -7.89
C ASN A 191 1.83 -2.64 -6.73
N LEU A 192 0.56 -2.48 -6.37
CA LEU A 192 -0.05 -3.19 -5.25
C LEU A 192 -0.04 -4.70 -5.45
N ARG A 193 -0.30 -5.20 -6.67
CA ARG A 193 -0.16 -6.63 -6.98
C ARG A 193 1.28 -7.14 -6.84
N ARG A 194 2.29 -6.33 -7.19
CA ARG A 194 3.70 -6.67 -6.99
C ARG A 194 4.09 -6.65 -5.52
N HIS A 195 3.55 -5.70 -4.75
CA HIS A 195 3.72 -5.63 -3.31
C HIS A 195 3.18 -6.90 -2.64
N ILE A 196 1.92 -7.29 -2.92
CA ILE A 196 1.32 -8.54 -2.43
C ILE A 196 2.18 -9.76 -2.79
N GLY A 197 2.66 -9.84 -4.03
CA GLY A 197 3.51 -10.96 -4.46
C GLY A 197 4.85 -11.02 -3.72
N PHE A 198 5.46 -9.86 -3.45
CA PHE A 198 6.69 -9.77 -2.67
C PHE A 198 6.47 -10.17 -1.22
N GLU A 199 5.38 -9.68 -0.62
CA GLU A 199 4.99 -9.96 0.75
C GLU A 199 4.70 -11.45 0.96
N GLN A 200 3.96 -12.07 0.03
CA GLN A 200 3.71 -13.51 0.00
C GLN A 200 5.00 -14.32 0.00
N GLU A 201 6.00 -13.93 -0.79
CA GLU A 201 7.28 -14.64 -0.84
C GLU A 201 8.06 -14.49 0.46
N CYS A 202 8.19 -13.26 0.96
CA CYS A 202 8.98 -12.96 2.17
C CYS A 202 8.38 -13.55 3.44
N LEU A 203 7.05 -13.56 3.58
CA LEU A 203 6.37 -14.02 4.79
C LEU A 203 6.00 -15.51 4.75
N ARG A 204 6.13 -16.18 3.59
CA ARG A 204 5.74 -17.59 3.39
C ARG A 204 6.32 -18.53 4.45
N THR A 205 7.61 -18.38 4.74
CA THR A 205 8.35 -19.25 5.67
C THR A 205 8.38 -18.71 7.10
N LEU A 206 8.02 -17.45 7.29
CA LEU A 206 8.05 -16.80 8.60
C LEU A 206 6.76 -17.08 9.38
N LEU A 207 5.61 -17.14 8.70
CA LEU A 207 4.33 -17.39 9.35
C LEU A 207 4.09 -18.89 9.55
N PRO A 208 3.45 -19.33 10.65
CA PRO A 208 3.12 -20.74 10.85
C PRO A 208 2.09 -21.20 9.82
N ALA A 209 2.12 -22.48 9.44
CA ALA A 209 1.02 -23.03 8.66
C ALA A 209 -0.24 -23.09 9.54
N SER A 210 -1.42 -22.96 8.93
CA SER A 210 -2.70 -22.95 9.66
C SER A 210 -3.02 -24.24 10.43
N SER A 211 -2.17 -25.27 10.36
CA SER A 211 -2.27 -26.54 11.08
C SER A 211 -1.36 -26.63 12.31
N ASP A 212 -0.40 -25.71 12.48
CA ASP A 212 0.69 -25.87 13.46
C ASP A 212 0.38 -25.27 14.84
N ILE A 213 -0.64 -24.40 14.95
CA ILE A 213 -1.00 -23.74 16.21
C ILE A 213 -1.65 -24.71 17.22
N VAL A 214 -2.28 -25.80 16.77
CA VAL A 214 -2.93 -26.79 17.65
C VAL A 214 -1.92 -27.56 18.53
N ARG A 215 -0.61 -27.53 18.19
CA ARG A 215 0.42 -28.25 18.95
C ARG A 215 1.10 -27.43 20.06
N ALA A 216 1.00 -26.10 20.04
CA ALA A 216 1.72 -25.25 20.98
C ALA A 216 0.99 -25.08 22.34
N ASP A 217 -0.29 -25.41 22.41
CA ASP A 217 -1.13 -25.24 23.62
C ASP A 217 -1.32 -26.53 24.45
N ILE A 218 -0.61 -27.63 24.13
CA ILE A 218 -0.76 -28.95 24.80
C ILE A 218 0.58 -29.48 25.36
N ASN A 219 1.51 -28.62 25.77
CA ASN A 219 2.72 -29.09 26.46
C ASN A 219 3.18 -28.16 27.58
#